data_AF-M5U1C0-F1
#
_entry.id   AF-M5U1C0-F1
#
_cell.length_a   1.000
_cell.length_b   1.000
_cell.length_c   1.000
_cell.angle_alpha   90.00
_cell.angle_beta   90.00
_cell.angle_gamma   90.00
#
_symmetry.space_group_name_H-M   'P 1'
#
loop_
_entity.id
_entity.type
_entity.pdbx_description
1 polymer ?
#
loop_
_entity_poly.entity_id
_entity_poly.type
_entity_poly.pdbx_seq_one_letter_code
_entity_poly.pdbx_strand_id
1 'polypeptide(L)'
;MNSDFIEQLLYEEEGPTLDFKRDQYAFAKATEEEKSELLKDIIGFVNCWRRGEAFILIGVQEVQGGKSTIYGISDHLADHSLQQFVNNLTNRPVQFGYEACECDGKQLGVIRIEMQKRPVFLKRDYGKLKKGEVYVRRGSSTDLSKPADPDEIALMGSGHLAERKEASVSVEFANADVEQSLGIQMEWTAEYCEMPESDEIPLLDDRPPAVQLPGGRSFQMPSASPLDPMHRLNETFYHDLAYYEFIQRLVKEVRLVVTNTGDVPANDVRLEIVAPVGHGFNLADASEIPDEPERRKCLLSSPAMKNLHLRPALRHAGYVKIDKNDQHMKVEVDCGDLQPGRKVWTDTFHIGIGNSGEIELKGRIFAANLAKPQEFSLKINADIQHTSMTLDELFALDENNEEE
;
A
#
# COMPACT_ATOMS: atom_id res chain seq x y z
N MET A 1 1.71 -17.58 24.34
CA MET A 1 0.69 -18.17 23.42
C MET A 1 -0.73 -18.04 23.97
N ASN A 2 -1.77 -18.09 23.11
CA ASN A 2 -3.18 -18.18 23.54
C ASN A 2 -3.52 -19.63 23.95
N SER A 3 -4.30 -19.82 25.02
CA SER A 3 -4.75 -21.14 25.50
C SER A 3 -5.51 -21.90 24.42
N ASP A 4 -6.33 -21.19 23.63
CA ASP A 4 -7.16 -21.77 22.57
C ASP A 4 -6.33 -22.45 21.47
N PHE A 5 -5.14 -21.91 21.19
CA PHE A 5 -4.23 -22.48 20.20
C PHE A 5 -3.60 -23.78 20.71
N ILE A 6 -3.23 -23.83 21.99
CA ILE A 6 -2.72 -25.07 22.60
C ILE A 6 -3.81 -26.14 22.62
N GLU A 7 -5.06 -25.76 22.92
CA GLU A 7 -6.18 -26.70 22.85
C GLU A 7 -6.38 -27.30 21.46
N GLN A 8 -6.20 -26.51 20.40
CA GLN A 8 -6.25 -27.02 19.02
C GLN A 8 -5.14 -28.04 18.76
N LEU A 9 -3.90 -27.74 19.17
CA LEU A 9 -2.77 -28.66 19.02
C LEU A 9 -3.01 -29.99 19.74
N LEU A 10 -3.75 -30.03 20.86
CA LEU A 10 -4.06 -31.28 21.57
C LEU A 10 -4.96 -32.24 20.77
N TYR A 11 -5.67 -31.76 19.74
CA TYR A 11 -6.45 -32.62 18.83
C TYR A 11 -5.68 -33.05 17.58
N GLU A 12 -4.46 -32.54 17.38
CA GLU A 12 -3.58 -32.95 16.29
C GLU A 12 -2.77 -34.20 16.68
N GLU A 13 -2.29 -34.93 15.67
CA GLU A 13 -1.42 -36.10 15.82
C GLU A 13 0.06 -35.72 15.68
N GLU A 14 0.96 -36.53 16.24
CA GLU A 14 2.39 -36.35 16.04
C GLU A 14 2.76 -36.42 14.56
N GLY A 15 3.63 -35.51 14.14
CA GLY A 15 3.98 -35.40 12.74
C GLY A 15 5.20 -34.53 12.49
N PRO A 16 5.33 -34.00 11.27
CA PRO A 16 6.50 -33.21 10.88
C PRO A 16 6.57 -31.84 11.57
N THR A 17 5.45 -31.36 12.14
CA THR A 17 5.33 -30.04 12.77
C THR A 17 4.92 -30.10 14.25
N LEU A 18 4.58 -31.28 14.78
CA LEU A 18 4.13 -31.43 16.16
C LEU A 18 4.72 -32.71 16.78
N ASP A 19 5.14 -32.62 18.05
CA ASP A 19 5.62 -33.74 18.85
C ASP A 19 5.10 -33.59 20.29
N PHE A 20 4.70 -34.70 20.91
CA PHE A 20 4.25 -34.71 22.29
C PHE A 20 5.28 -35.43 23.17
N LYS A 21 5.73 -34.75 24.22
CA LYS A 21 6.56 -35.36 25.25
C LYS A 21 5.77 -35.44 26.55
N ARG A 22 5.60 -36.65 27.06
CA ARG A 22 4.89 -36.86 28.34
C ARG A 22 5.64 -36.20 29.50
N ASP A 23 6.95 -36.38 29.55
CA ASP A 23 7.82 -35.94 30.63
C ASP A 23 8.78 -34.83 30.14
N GLN A 24 9.23 -33.96 31.05
CA GLN A 24 10.20 -32.90 30.72
C GLN A 24 11.57 -33.48 30.33
N TYR A 25 12.28 -32.81 29.41
CA TYR A 25 13.63 -33.18 29.03
C TYR A 25 14.60 -33.07 30.22
N ALA A 26 15.44 -34.08 30.39
CA ALA A 26 16.52 -34.04 31.37
C ALA A 26 17.59 -33.02 30.95
N PHE A 27 17.62 -31.87 31.62
CA PHE A 27 18.54 -30.76 31.29
C PHE A 27 19.40 -30.34 32.48
N ALA A 28 18.80 -30.11 33.66
CA ALA A 28 19.56 -29.79 34.87
C ALA A 28 20.25 -31.06 35.42
N LYS A 29 21.58 -31.00 35.61
CA LYS A 29 22.41 -32.13 36.11
C LYS A 29 22.35 -33.42 35.28
N ALA A 30 21.90 -33.33 34.02
CA ALA A 30 21.84 -34.45 33.09
C ALA A 30 23.18 -34.67 32.35
N THR A 31 23.41 -35.91 31.93
CA THR A 31 24.52 -36.35 31.08
C THR A 31 24.43 -35.75 29.67
N GLU A 32 25.52 -35.81 28.89
CA GLU A 32 25.48 -35.34 27.50
C GLU A 32 24.54 -36.20 26.65
N GLU A 33 24.45 -37.50 26.95
CA GLU A 33 23.56 -38.45 26.29
C GLU A 33 22.09 -38.08 26.49
N GLU A 34 21.69 -37.72 27.71
CA GLU A 34 20.33 -37.28 28.02
C GLU A 34 19.99 -35.95 27.36
N LYS A 35 20.90 -34.97 27.45
CA LYS A 35 20.74 -33.67 26.79
C LYS A 35 20.71 -33.77 25.27
N SER A 36 21.34 -34.80 24.70
CA SER A 36 21.34 -35.02 23.27
C SER A 36 19.95 -35.36 22.71
N GLU A 37 19.00 -35.84 23.52
CA GLU A 37 17.61 -36.06 23.07
C GLU A 37 16.90 -34.76 22.73
N LEU A 38 17.00 -33.74 23.59
CA LEU A 38 16.46 -32.40 23.32
C LEU A 38 17.11 -31.78 22.08
N LEU A 39 18.45 -31.87 21.99
CA LEU A 39 19.19 -31.33 20.86
C LEU A 39 18.81 -32.03 19.54
N LYS A 40 18.62 -33.35 19.57
CA LYS A 40 18.20 -34.16 18.43
C LYS A 40 16.83 -33.72 17.94
N ASP A 41 15.86 -33.57 18.84
CA ASP A 41 14.49 -33.22 18.48
C ASP A 41 14.45 -31.80 17.88
N ILE A 42 15.12 -30.83 18.51
CA ILE A 42 15.23 -29.46 17.98
C ILE A 42 15.86 -29.44 16.58
N ILE A 43 17.03 -30.06 16.39
CA ILE A 43 17.71 -30.06 15.08
C ILE A 43 16.89 -30.79 14.02
N GLY A 44 16.24 -31.90 14.40
CA GLY A 44 15.35 -32.64 13.51
C GLY A 44 14.21 -31.77 12.98
N PHE A 45 13.57 -30.99 13.85
CA PHE A 45 12.52 -30.04 13.48
C PHE A 45 13.02 -28.84 12.67
N VAL A 46 14.20 -28.32 13.03
CA VAL A 46 14.85 -27.22 12.30
C VAL A 46 15.13 -27.63 10.86
N ASN A 47 15.56 -28.87 10.64
CA ASN A 47 15.85 -29.38 9.30
C ASN A 47 14.64 -29.99 8.58
N CYS A 48 13.51 -30.19 9.25
CA CYS A 48 12.33 -30.83 8.69
C CYS A 48 11.77 -30.10 7.46
N TRP A 49 11.25 -30.85 6.50
CA TRP A 49 10.54 -30.31 5.34
C TRP A 49 9.12 -29.87 5.74
N ARG A 50 8.96 -28.60 6.11
CA ARG A 50 7.68 -28.02 6.56
C ARG A 50 7.42 -26.64 5.95
N ARG A 51 6.16 -26.20 6.01
CA ARG A 51 5.68 -24.91 5.46
C ARG A 51 5.33 -23.87 6.52
N GLY A 52 5.43 -24.21 7.80
CA GLY A 52 5.06 -23.36 8.91
C GLY A 52 5.83 -23.73 10.17
N GLU A 53 5.46 -23.11 11.29
CA GLU A 53 6.06 -23.33 12.60
C GLU A 53 5.88 -24.78 13.09
N ALA A 54 6.71 -25.17 14.05
CA ALA A 54 6.68 -26.50 14.64
C ALA A 54 6.73 -26.39 16.16
N PHE A 55 6.10 -27.34 16.83
CA PHE A 55 5.88 -27.31 18.27
C PHE A 55 6.27 -28.63 18.90
N ILE A 56 6.89 -28.56 20.07
CA ILE A 56 7.05 -29.70 20.97
C ILE A 56 6.27 -29.36 22.23
N LEU A 57 5.20 -30.13 22.48
CA LEU A 57 4.35 -29.97 23.67
C LEU A 57 4.80 -30.95 24.75
N ILE A 58 5.23 -30.40 25.88
CA ILE A 58 5.84 -31.13 26.99
C ILE A 58 4.86 -31.16 28.16
N GLY A 59 4.67 -32.33 28.76
CA GLY A 59 3.60 -32.62 29.72
C GLY A 59 2.36 -33.23 29.08
N VAL A 60 2.45 -33.71 27.83
CA VAL A 60 1.32 -34.23 27.06
C VAL A 60 1.68 -35.59 26.49
N GLN A 61 0.72 -36.52 26.51
CA GLN A 61 0.84 -37.81 25.86
C GLN A 61 -0.19 -37.92 24.73
N GLU A 62 0.28 -38.25 23.54
CA GLU A 62 -0.57 -38.48 22.37
C GLU A 62 -1.61 -39.59 22.63
N VAL A 63 -2.84 -39.37 22.16
CA VAL A 63 -3.88 -40.39 22.05
C VAL A 63 -4.32 -40.47 20.60
N GLN A 64 -3.99 -41.56 19.91
CA GLN A 64 -4.33 -41.74 18.50
C GLN A 64 -5.85 -41.64 18.26
N GLY A 65 -6.26 -40.78 17.32
CA GLY A 65 -7.67 -40.57 16.98
C GLY A 65 -8.50 -39.84 18.05
N GLY A 66 -7.88 -39.14 19.01
CA GLY A 66 -8.58 -38.40 20.06
C GLY A 66 -7.78 -37.22 20.63
N LYS A 67 -8.37 -36.50 21.60
CA LYS A 67 -7.66 -35.43 22.33
C LYS A 67 -6.52 -36.03 23.14
N SER A 68 -5.32 -35.51 22.97
CA SER A 68 -4.13 -35.90 23.73
C SER A 68 -4.31 -35.65 25.24
N THR A 69 -3.74 -36.54 26.06
CA THR A 69 -3.89 -36.50 27.51
C THR A 69 -2.84 -35.59 28.14
N ILE A 70 -3.30 -34.59 28.90
CA ILE A 70 -2.44 -33.65 29.63
C ILE A 70 -2.02 -34.28 30.96
N TYR A 71 -0.72 -34.53 31.13
CA TYR A 71 -0.11 -34.98 32.38
C TYR A 71 0.40 -33.81 33.23
N GLY A 72 0.91 -32.77 32.57
CA GLY A 72 1.54 -31.61 33.17
C GLY A 72 2.99 -31.87 33.60
N ILE A 73 3.73 -30.79 33.83
CA ILE A 73 5.11 -30.81 34.34
C ILE A 73 5.22 -29.97 35.62
N SER A 74 6.13 -30.36 36.52
CA SER A 74 6.41 -29.62 37.76
C SER A 74 7.46 -28.52 37.59
N ASP A 75 8.36 -28.68 36.61
CA ASP A 75 9.54 -27.85 36.45
C ASP A 75 9.68 -27.38 34.99
N HIS A 76 9.99 -26.10 34.82
CA HIS A 76 10.20 -25.49 33.51
C HIS A 76 11.67 -25.23 33.22
N LEU A 77 12.05 -25.40 31.96
CA LEU A 77 13.37 -25.07 31.46
C LEU A 77 13.50 -23.57 31.24
N ALA A 78 14.69 -23.02 31.45
CA ALA A 78 14.96 -21.62 31.18
C ALA A 78 15.29 -21.43 29.70
N ASP A 79 14.46 -20.67 28.97
CA ASP A 79 14.59 -20.43 27.53
C ASP A 79 16.00 -19.98 27.12
N HIS A 80 16.55 -18.95 27.78
CA HIS A 80 17.90 -18.46 27.50
C HIS A 80 18.98 -19.53 27.62
N SER A 81 18.83 -20.47 28.59
CA SER A 81 19.78 -21.56 28.80
C SER A 81 19.69 -22.59 27.67
N LEU A 82 18.47 -22.86 27.16
CA LEU A 82 18.26 -23.74 26.01
C LEU A 82 18.86 -23.13 24.74
N GLN A 83 18.57 -21.85 24.47
CA GLN A 83 19.11 -21.16 23.31
C GLN A 83 20.64 -21.16 23.33
N GLN A 84 21.25 -20.82 24.48
CA GLN A 84 22.70 -20.84 24.63
C GLN A 84 23.28 -22.25 24.40
N PHE A 85 22.63 -23.28 24.94
CA PHE A 85 23.04 -24.67 24.76
C PHE A 85 23.05 -25.09 23.29
N VAL A 86 21.94 -24.88 22.57
CA VAL A 86 21.81 -25.29 21.17
C VAL A 86 22.72 -24.47 20.26
N ASN A 87 22.78 -23.14 20.43
CA ASN A 87 23.55 -22.24 19.57
C ASN A 87 25.07 -22.43 19.72
N ASN A 88 25.53 -22.85 20.90
CA ASN A 88 26.94 -23.18 21.10
C ASN A 88 27.36 -24.43 20.30
N LEU A 89 26.45 -25.37 20.07
CA LEU A 89 26.74 -26.66 19.43
C LEU A 89 26.52 -26.66 17.91
N THR A 90 25.71 -25.74 17.39
CA THR A 90 25.28 -25.71 15.97
C THR A 90 26.12 -24.77 15.11
N ASN A 91 26.16 -25.03 13.79
CA ASN A 91 26.91 -24.26 12.79
C ASN A 91 26.41 -22.81 12.61
N ARG A 92 25.19 -22.50 13.05
CA ARG A 92 24.55 -21.19 13.00
C ARG A 92 23.54 -21.06 14.13
N PRO A 93 23.18 -19.85 14.56
CA PRO A 93 22.11 -19.64 15.55
C PRO A 93 20.80 -20.28 15.09
N VAL A 94 20.14 -20.99 15.99
CA VAL A 94 18.84 -21.63 15.81
C VAL A 94 17.75 -20.76 16.40
N GLN A 95 16.72 -20.47 15.62
CA GLN A 95 15.54 -19.69 16.02
C GLN A 95 14.47 -20.61 16.61
N PHE A 96 14.35 -20.60 17.93
CA PHE A 96 13.32 -21.30 18.69
C PHE A 96 13.14 -20.61 20.05
N GLY A 97 12.00 -20.85 20.69
CA GLY A 97 11.70 -20.35 22.03
C GLY A 97 10.98 -21.37 22.89
N TYR A 98 11.13 -21.25 24.20
CA TYR A 98 10.42 -22.03 25.20
C TYR A 98 9.46 -21.15 26.00
N GLU A 99 8.19 -21.55 26.07
CA GLU A 99 7.15 -20.90 26.86
C GLU A 99 6.52 -21.89 27.85
N ALA A 100 6.23 -21.43 29.06
CA ALA A 100 5.37 -22.13 30.00
C ALA A 100 3.92 -21.71 29.75
N CYS A 101 3.00 -22.66 29.67
CA CYS A 101 1.57 -22.38 29.57
C CYS A 101 0.75 -23.23 30.53
N GLU A 102 -0.42 -22.74 30.92
CA GLU A 102 -1.38 -23.48 31.74
C GLU A 102 -2.56 -23.91 30.87
N CYS A 103 -2.93 -25.20 30.93
CA CYS A 103 -4.08 -25.76 30.22
C CYS A 103 -4.73 -26.83 31.10
N ASP A 104 -6.07 -26.81 31.21
CA ASP A 104 -6.85 -27.69 32.10
C ASP A 104 -6.30 -27.76 33.55
N GLY A 105 -5.81 -26.62 34.08
CA GLY A 105 -5.25 -26.50 35.43
C GLY A 105 -3.90 -27.20 35.63
N LYS A 106 -3.22 -27.59 34.54
CA LYS A 106 -1.89 -28.21 34.54
C LYS A 106 -0.90 -27.35 33.77
N GLN A 107 0.35 -27.33 34.24
CA GLN A 107 1.44 -26.61 33.59
C GLN A 107 2.04 -27.44 32.46
N LEU A 108 2.27 -26.81 31.31
CA LEU A 108 2.84 -27.40 30.10
C LEU A 108 4.04 -26.58 29.63
N GLY A 109 5.01 -27.25 29.01
CA GLY A 109 6.13 -26.60 28.33
C GLY A 109 5.91 -26.63 26.83
N VAL A 110 6.14 -25.51 26.14
CA VAL A 110 6.00 -25.42 24.69
C VAL A 110 7.32 -24.95 24.10
N ILE A 111 7.95 -25.79 23.27
CA ILE A 111 9.06 -25.36 22.42
C ILE A 111 8.49 -25.01 21.06
N ARG A 112 8.55 -23.73 20.68
CA ARG A 112 8.18 -23.24 19.36
C ARG A 112 9.42 -23.07 18.50
N ILE A 113 9.43 -23.68 17.32
CA ILE A 113 10.57 -23.69 16.40
C ILE A 113 10.15 -22.98 15.11
N GLU A 114 10.80 -21.85 14.85
CA GLU A 114 10.50 -20.98 13.71
C GLU A 114 11.05 -21.57 12.39
N MET A 115 10.53 -21.07 11.27
CA MET A 115 11.07 -21.34 9.94
C MET A 115 12.39 -20.59 9.76
N GLN A 116 13.46 -21.29 9.38
CA GLN A 116 14.81 -20.71 9.37
C GLN A 116 15.76 -21.38 8.36
N LYS A 117 16.91 -20.75 8.12
CA LYS A 117 17.92 -21.20 7.13
C LYS A 117 18.48 -22.58 7.46
N ARG A 118 18.23 -23.54 6.58
CA ARG A 118 18.77 -24.91 6.61
C ARG A 118 19.98 -25.06 5.66
N PRO A 119 20.79 -26.12 5.77
CA PRO A 119 20.82 -27.11 6.85
C PRO A 119 21.49 -26.56 8.13
N VAL A 120 21.03 -27.06 9.28
CA VAL A 120 21.66 -26.89 10.59
C VAL A 120 22.30 -28.20 11.03
N PHE A 121 23.54 -28.16 11.50
CA PHE A 121 24.29 -29.34 11.95
C PHE A 121 25.26 -29.00 13.08
N LEU A 122 25.78 -30.03 13.74
CA LEU A 122 26.68 -29.85 14.89
C LEU A 122 28.13 -29.54 14.46
N LYS A 123 28.78 -28.63 15.20
CA LYS A 123 30.19 -28.27 15.04
C LYS A 123 31.15 -29.28 15.69
N ARG A 124 30.66 -30.07 16.65
CA ARG A 124 31.38 -31.11 17.39
C ARG A 124 30.43 -32.23 17.78
N ASP A 125 30.96 -33.41 18.07
CA ASP A 125 30.17 -34.52 18.59
C ASP A 125 29.56 -34.14 19.96
N TYR A 126 28.34 -34.59 20.21
CA TYR A 126 27.63 -34.33 21.46
C TYR A 126 26.64 -35.46 21.77
N GLY A 127 26.90 -36.23 22.84
CA GLY A 127 26.10 -37.41 23.18
C GLY A 127 25.97 -38.37 22.00
N LYS A 128 24.74 -38.62 21.53
CA LYS A 128 24.45 -39.50 20.40
C LYS A 128 24.62 -38.85 19.02
N LEU A 129 24.84 -37.54 18.97
CA LEU A 129 24.87 -36.75 17.73
C LEU A 129 26.31 -36.52 17.27
N LYS A 130 26.55 -36.73 15.98
CA LYS A 130 27.88 -36.60 15.36
C LYS A 130 28.04 -35.26 14.66
N LYS A 131 29.28 -34.76 14.66
CA LYS A 131 29.71 -33.56 13.95
C LYS A 131 29.44 -33.70 12.46
N GLY A 132 28.87 -32.65 11.86
CA GLY A 132 28.66 -32.53 10.41
C GLY A 132 27.50 -33.36 9.85
N GLU A 133 26.89 -34.27 10.62
CA GLU A 133 25.68 -34.96 10.19
C GLU A 133 24.46 -34.02 10.28
N VAL A 134 23.63 -34.04 9.24
CA VAL A 134 22.40 -33.24 9.16
C VAL A 134 21.23 -34.15 9.52
N TYR A 135 20.73 -34.05 10.75
CA TYR A 135 19.58 -34.83 11.17
C TYR A 135 18.28 -34.15 10.71
N VAL A 136 17.38 -34.92 10.11
CA VAL A 136 16.11 -34.44 9.57
C VAL A 136 14.96 -35.28 10.14
N ARG A 137 13.91 -34.61 10.61
CA ARG A 137 12.67 -35.28 11.03
C ARG A 137 11.88 -35.72 9.80
N ARG A 138 11.47 -36.99 9.75
CA ARG A 138 10.62 -37.56 8.69
C ARG A 138 9.41 -38.21 9.36
N GLY A 139 8.22 -37.66 9.14
CA GLY A 139 7.02 -38.04 9.89
C GLY A 139 7.13 -37.62 11.36
N SER A 140 6.88 -38.55 12.29
CA SER A 140 6.90 -38.30 13.74
C SER A 140 8.27 -38.58 14.42
N SER A 141 9.35 -38.82 13.66
CA SER A 141 10.63 -39.18 14.27
C SER A 141 11.87 -38.63 13.54
N THR A 142 12.97 -38.54 14.29
CA THR A 142 14.30 -38.18 13.80
C THR A 142 15.22 -39.41 13.94
N ASP A 143 15.48 -40.10 12.83
CA ASP A 143 16.30 -41.32 12.78
C ASP A 143 17.79 -40.99 12.66
N LEU A 144 18.56 -41.26 13.72
CA LEU A 144 20.01 -41.02 13.76
C LEU A 144 20.80 -41.92 12.80
N SER A 145 20.24 -43.06 12.39
CA SER A 145 20.90 -43.97 11.45
C SER A 145 20.79 -43.51 9.99
N LYS A 146 19.89 -42.56 9.71
CA LYS A 146 19.59 -42.04 8.38
C LYS A 146 19.60 -40.51 8.35
N PRO A 147 20.76 -39.86 8.53
CA PRO A 147 20.90 -38.42 8.31
C PRO A 147 20.50 -38.05 6.87
N ALA A 148 20.32 -36.76 6.61
CA ALA A 148 19.98 -36.25 5.30
C ALA A 148 21.09 -36.57 4.30
N ASP A 149 20.70 -37.02 3.11
CA ASP A 149 21.66 -37.29 2.03
C ASP A 149 22.17 -35.97 1.39
N PRO A 150 23.26 -36.00 0.61
CA PRO A 150 23.79 -34.79 -0.03
C PRO A 150 22.80 -34.04 -0.92
N ASP A 151 21.85 -34.73 -1.55
CA ASP A 151 20.85 -34.11 -2.43
C ASP A 151 19.79 -33.38 -1.59
N GLU A 152 19.32 -33.99 -0.49
CA GLU A 152 18.47 -33.36 0.51
C GLU A 152 19.16 -32.12 1.10
N ILE A 153 20.44 -32.22 1.43
CA ILE A 153 21.25 -31.12 1.96
C ILE A 153 21.35 -29.97 0.94
N ALA A 154 21.58 -30.28 -0.33
CA ALA A 154 21.63 -29.28 -1.40
C ALA A 154 20.28 -28.56 -1.55
N LEU A 155 19.17 -29.32 -1.54
CA LEU A 155 17.81 -28.79 -1.61
C LEU A 155 17.46 -27.95 -0.37
N MET A 156 17.94 -28.30 0.82
CA MET A 156 17.76 -27.50 2.03
C MET A 156 18.43 -26.14 1.91
N GLY A 157 19.62 -26.09 1.31
CA GLY A 157 20.36 -24.85 1.05
C GLY A 157 19.69 -23.96 0.01
N SER A 158 19.09 -24.54 -1.05
CA SER A 158 18.35 -23.78 -2.06
C SER A 158 16.94 -23.39 -1.59
N GLY A 159 16.31 -24.19 -0.74
CA GLY A 159 14.93 -24.04 -0.31
C GLY A 159 14.66 -22.91 0.69
N HIS A 160 15.71 -22.27 1.22
CA HIS A 160 15.59 -21.13 2.16
C HIS A 160 16.18 -19.82 1.62
N LEU A 161 16.43 -19.75 0.30
CA LEU A 161 16.64 -18.50 -0.46
C LEU A 161 15.37 -18.08 -1.21
N ALA A 162 14.22 -18.42 -0.63
CA ALA A 162 12.97 -17.70 -0.86
C ALA A 162 12.46 -17.14 0.48
N GLU A 163 13.33 -16.47 1.24
CA GLU A 163 12.97 -15.07 1.50
C GLU A 163 12.79 -14.50 0.09
N ARG A 164 11.57 -14.53 -0.43
CA ARG A 164 11.28 -13.70 -1.59
C ARG A 164 11.60 -12.31 -1.06
N LYS A 165 12.75 -11.78 -1.44
CA LYS A 165 12.96 -10.35 -1.40
C LYS A 165 11.93 -9.81 -2.38
N GLU A 166 10.71 -9.63 -1.89
CA GLU A 166 9.64 -9.07 -2.67
C GLU A 166 10.02 -7.61 -2.88
N ALA A 167 9.81 -7.12 -4.11
CA ALA A 167 9.80 -5.70 -4.33
C ALA A 167 8.74 -5.11 -3.37
N SER A 168 9.13 -4.12 -2.58
CA SER A 168 8.20 -3.39 -1.72
C SER A 168 8.15 -1.98 -2.27
N VAL A 169 6.97 -1.53 -2.67
CA VAL A 169 6.79 -0.20 -3.23
C VAL A 169 5.88 0.60 -2.31
N SER A 170 6.28 1.81 -1.93
CA SER A 170 5.44 2.75 -1.19
C SER A 170 4.96 3.87 -2.12
N VAL A 171 3.78 4.39 -1.80
CA VAL A 171 3.15 5.52 -2.47
C VAL A 171 2.86 6.57 -1.41
N GLU A 172 3.27 7.80 -1.66
CA GLU A 172 3.05 8.93 -0.77
C GLU A 172 2.57 10.13 -1.60
N PHE A 173 1.88 11.06 -0.94
CA PHE A 173 1.65 12.39 -1.48
C PHE A 173 2.97 13.12 -1.66
N ALA A 174 3.05 13.93 -2.69
CA ALA A 174 4.18 14.79 -3.00
C ALA A 174 3.70 16.22 -3.20
N ASN A 175 4.59 17.17 -2.93
CA ASN A 175 4.36 18.56 -3.30
C ASN A 175 4.35 18.69 -4.84
N ALA A 176 3.47 19.53 -5.39
CA ALA A 176 3.32 19.71 -6.83
C ALA A 176 4.57 20.39 -7.44
N ASP A 177 5.07 21.42 -6.77
CA ASP A 177 6.15 22.30 -7.25
C ASP A 177 7.54 21.79 -6.90
N VAL A 178 7.67 21.14 -5.73
CA VAL A 178 8.96 20.69 -5.18
C VAL A 178 8.98 19.18 -5.08
N GLU A 179 10.12 18.56 -5.42
CA GLU A 179 10.37 17.12 -5.22
C GLU A 179 10.50 16.77 -3.72
N GLN A 180 9.41 16.92 -2.97
CA GLN A 180 9.30 16.66 -1.55
C GLN A 180 8.10 15.73 -1.28
N SER A 181 8.33 14.67 -0.49
CA SER A 181 7.25 13.80 -0.03
C SER A 181 6.55 14.40 1.19
N LEU A 182 5.22 14.30 1.19
CA LEU A 182 4.32 14.78 2.24
C LEU A 182 3.79 13.62 3.12
N GLY A 183 3.98 12.37 2.68
CA GLY A 183 3.56 11.16 3.39
C GLY A 183 2.21 10.62 2.92
N ILE A 184 1.59 9.75 3.72
CA ILE A 184 0.35 9.03 3.34
C ILE A 184 -0.93 9.78 3.76
N GLN A 185 -0.80 10.89 4.48
CA GLN A 185 -1.91 11.73 4.92
C GLN A 185 -1.62 13.18 4.55
N MET A 186 -2.65 13.90 4.12
CA MET A 186 -2.57 15.33 3.89
C MET A 186 -3.81 16.07 4.38
N GLU A 187 -3.63 17.32 4.78
CA GLU A 187 -4.71 18.25 5.09
C GLU A 187 -5.08 19.03 3.84
N TRP A 188 -6.37 19.24 3.65
CA TRP A 188 -6.92 19.87 2.47
C TRP A 188 -7.93 20.93 2.86
N THR A 189 -7.62 22.19 2.58
CA THR A 189 -8.55 23.31 2.72
C THR A 189 -8.98 23.79 1.34
N ALA A 190 -10.28 23.83 1.07
CA ALA A 190 -10.82 24.37 -0.18
C ALA A 190 -12.16 25.07 0.07
N GLU A 191 -12.64 25.79 -0.93
CA GLU A 191 -13.88 26.55 -0.85
C GLU A 191 -14.87 26.02 -1.90
N TYR A 192 -16.04 25.60 -1.42
CA TYR A 192 -17.19 25.32 -2.27
C TYR A 192 -18.01 26.61 -2.36
N CYS A 193 -17.74 27.40 -3.40
CA CYS A 193 -18.42 28.67 -3.64
C CYS A 193 -19.62 28.45 -4.55
N GLU A 194 -20.84 28.58 -4.02
CA GLU A 194 -22.06 28.55 -4.83
C GLU A 194 -22.11 29.79 -5.74
N MET A 195 -22.08 29.54 -7.04
CA MET A 195 -22.14 30.58 -8.07
C MET A 195 -23.59 31.04 -8.30
N PRO A 196 -23.80 32.28 -8.78
CA PRO A 196 -25.12 32.76 -9.18
C PRO A 196 -25.81 31.82 -10.15
N GLU A 197 -27.14 31.79 -10.10
CA GLU A 197 -27.96 30.97 -11.01
C GLU A 197 -27.63 31.31 -12.46
N SER A 198 -27.49 30.28 -13.30
CA SER A 198 -27.05 30.45 -14.70
C SER A 198 -27.96 31.42 -15.46
N ASP A 199 -29.26 31.40 -15.20
CA ASP A 199 -30.24 32.27 -15.86
C ASP A 199 -30.12 33.75 -15.44
N GLU A 200 -29.49 34.03 -14.30
CA GLU A 200 -29.28 35.38 -13.77
C GLU A 200 -27.97 36.00 -14.26
N ILE A 201 -27.02 35.17 -14.74
CA ILE A 201 -25.75 35.62 -15.30
C ILE A 201 -26.00 36.21 -16.70
N PRO A 202 -25.72 37.49 -16.94
CA PRO A 202 -25.94 38.10 -18.24
C PRO A 202 -24.87 37.67 -19.25
N LEU A 203 -25.27 37.58 -20.52
CA LEU A 203 -24.32 37.46 -21.61
C LEU A 203 -23.53 38.77 -21.77
N LEU A 204 -22.23 38.65 -22.05
CA LEU A 204 -21.38 39.79 -22.32
C LEU A 204 -21.81 40.46 -23.62
N ASP A 205 -22.09 41.76 -23.54
CA ASP A 205 -22.54 42.58 -24.67
C ASP A 205 -21.60 43.79 -24.83
N ASP A 206 -20.99 43.92 -26.01
CA ASP A 206 -20.10 45.03 -26.34
C ASP A 206 -20.80 46.18 -27.08
N ARG A 207 -22.14 46.12 -27.20
CA ARG A 207 -22.91 47.19 -27.82
C ARG A 207 -22.94 48.41 -26.88
N PRO A 208 -22.63 49.61 -27.37
CA PRO A 208 -22.73 50.81 -26.55
C PRO A 208 -24.19 51.07 -26.13
N PRO A 209 -24.41 51.77 -25.01
CA PRO A 209 -25.76 52.01 -24.49
C PRO A 209 -26.70 52.63 -25.54
N ALA A 210 -27.97 52.25 -25.50
CA ALA A 210 -28.98 52.81 -26.38
C ALA A 210 -29.02 54.34 -26.25
N VAL A 211 -28.86 55.04 -27.37
CA VAL A 211 -28.98 56.50 -27.39
C VAL A 211 -30.48 56.86 -27.37
N GLN A 212 -30.89 57.62 -26.36
CA GLN A 212 -32.25 58.15 -26.27
C GLN A 212 -32.41 59.37 -27.18
N LEU A 213 -33.29 59.25 -28.16
CA LEU A 213 -33.64 60.32 -29.08
C LEU A 213 -34.84 61.12 -28.55
N PRO A 214 -34.94 62.43 -28.89
CA PRO A 214 -36.11 63.24 -28.55
C PRO A 214 -37.42 62.58 -29.01
N GLY A 215 -38.42 62.55 -28.12
CA GLY A 215 -39.71 61.90 -28.40
C GLY A 215 -39.82 60.44 -27.95
N GLY A 216 -38.89 59.95 -27.09
CA GLY A 216 -38.99 58.65 -26.44
C GLY A 216 -38.55 57.45 -27.31
N ARG A 217 -37.84 57.71 -28.41
CA ARG A 217 -37.29 56.66 -29.27
C ARG A 217 -35.90 56.27 -28.78
N SER A 218 -35.62 54.97 -28.65
CA SER A 218 -34.28 54.46 -28.38
C SER A 218 -33.62 53.99 -29.67
N PHE A 219 -32.32 54.23 -29.82
CA PHE A 219 -31.52 53.75 -30.94
C PHE A 219 -30.33 52.95 -30.40
N GLN A 220 -30.29 51.66 -30.72
CA GLN A 220 -29.20 50.76 -30.35
C GLN A 220 -28.20 50.68 -31.50
N MET A 221 -26.94 51.05 -31.26
CA MET A 221 -25.89 50.86 -32.24
C MET A 221 -25.55 49.36 -32.38
N PRO A 222 -25.22 48.88 -33.59
CA PRO A 222 -24.77 47.50 -33.79
C PRO A 222 -23.42 47.26 -33.10
N SER A 223 -23.16 46.01 -32.71
CA SER A 223 -21.89 45.57 -32.12
C SER A 223 -20.74 45.82 -33.10
N ALA A 224 -19.56 46.18 -32.56
CA ALA A 224 -18.33 46.33 -33.32
C ALA A 224 -17.64 44.99 -33.63
N SER A 225 -18.06 43.88 -32.99
CA SER A 225 -17.47 42.55 -33.14
C SER A 225 -17.43 41.97 -34.57
N PRO A 226 -18.30 42.34 -35.54
CA PRO A 226 -18.16 41.90 -36.93
C PRO A 226 -16.97 42.52 -37.68
N LEU A 227 -16.32 43.56 -37.13
CA LEU A 227 -15.23 44.29 -37.79
C LEU A 227 -13.84 43.65 -37.55
N ASP A 228 -13.69 42.81 -36.52
CA ASP A 228 -12.50 41.99 -36.27
C ASP A 228 -12.88 40.50 -36.29
N PRO A 229 -12.82 39.84 -37.46
CA PRO A 229 -13.19 38.43 -37.57
C PRO A 229 -12.22 37.50 -36.83
N MET A 230 -11.04 37.97 -36.42
CA MET A 230 -10.03 37.17 -35.69
C MET A 230 -10.30 37.14 -34.18
N HIS A 231 -10.80 38.23 -33.59
CA HIS A 231 -11.07 38.35 -32.15
C HIS A 231 -12.56 38.60 -31.88
N ARG A 232 -13.31 37.51 -31.76
CA ARG A 232 -14.76 37.57 -31.52
C ARG A 232 -15.05 37.75 -30.04
N LEU A 233 -16.09 38.50 -29.72
CA LEU A 233 -16.59 38.60 -28.36
C LEU A 233 -16.97 37.23 -27.81
N ASN A 234 -16.54 36.95 -26.57
CA ASN A 234 -16.99 35.80 -25.82
C ASN A 234 -18.31 36.14 -25.12
N GLU A 235 -19.44 35.88 -25.78
CA GLU A 235 -20.78 36.19 -25.21
C GLU A 235 -21.03 35.47 -23.88
N THR A 236 -20.43 34.29 -23.66
CA THR A 236 -20.56 33.52 -22.42
C THR A 236 -19.48 33.81 -21.39
N PHE A 237 -18.75 34.93 -21.52
CA PHE A 237 -17.61 35.26 -20.64
C PHE A 237 -17.94 35.15 -19.15
N TYR A 238 -19.04 35.74 -18.68
CA TYR A 238 -19.39 35.68 -17.24
C TYR A 238 -19.78 34.27 -16.77
N HIS A 239 -20.31 33.42 -17.65
CA HIS A 239 -20.54 32.00 -17.33
C HIS A 239 -19.22 31.22 -17.27
N ASP A 240 -18.33 31.47 -18.24
CA ASP A 240 -17.00 30.85 -18.27
C ASP A 240 -16.19 31.27 -17.02
N LEU A 241 -16.32 32.54 -16.58
CA LEU A 241 -15.67 33.10 -15.38
C LEU A 241 -16.21 32.49 -14.09
N ALA A 242 -17.53 32.39 -13.95
CA ALA A 242 -18.14 31.72 -12.80
C ALA A 242 -17.71 30.24 -12.71
N TYR A 243 -17.64 29.54 -13.85
CA TYR A 243 -17.17 28.16 -13.90
C TYR A 243 -15.68 28.04 -13.57
N TYR A 244 -14.84 28.93 -14.11
CA TYR A 244 -13.42 28.99 -13.81
C TYR A 244 -13.14 29.20 -12.33
N GLU A 245 -13.77 30.21 -11.72
CA GLU A 245 -13.64 30.52 -10.29
C GLU A 245 -14.10 29.37 -9.41
N PHE A 246 -15.22 28.73 -9.77
CA PHE A 246 -15.73 27.59 -9.04
C PHE A 246 -14.72 26.44 -9.01
N ILE A 247 -14.16 26.10 -10.18
CA ILE A 247 -13.18 25.01 -10.29
C ILE A 247 -11.87 25.38 -9.57
N GLN A 248 -11.35 26.59 -9.72
CA GLN A 248 -10.12 27.02 -9.05
C GLN A 248 -10.21 26.98 -7.52
N ARG A 249 -11.36 27.35 -6.95
CA ARG A 249 -11.57 27.36 -5.49
C ARG A 249 -11.75 25.97 -4.90
N LEU A 250 -12.31 25.05 -5.69
CA LEU A 250 -12.69 23.71 -5.24
C LEU A 250 -11.59 22.67 -5.47
N VAL A 251 -10.82 22.82 -6.54
CA VAL A 251 -9.88 21.83 -7.04
C VAL A 251 -8.45 22.20 -6.64
N LYS A 252 -7.65 21.21 -6.27
CA LYS A 252 -6.19 21.41 -6.17
C LYS A 252 -5.43 20.38 -6.98
N GLU A 253 -4.23 20.80 -7.35
CA GLU A 253 -3.22 19.96 -7.97
C GLU A 253 -2.60 19.01 -6.92
N VAL A 254 -2.48 17.75 -7.30
CA VAL A 254 -1.93 16.67 -6.48
C VAL A 254 -0.86 15.95 -7.27
N ARG A 255 0.19 15.59 -6.55
CA ARG A 255 1.29 14.78 -7.06
C ARG A 255 1.52 13.59 -6.15
N LEU A 256 1.94 12.47 -6.72
CA LEU A 256 2.33 11.28 -5.97
C LEU A 256 3.82 11.01 -6.16
N VAL A 257 4.42 10.35 -5.18
CA VAL A 257 5.76 9.78 -5.28
C VAL A 257 5.71 8.29 -5.01
N VAL A 258 6.34 7.54 -5.90
CA VAL A 258 6.42 6.09 -5.84
C VAL A 258 7.86 5.72 -5.55
N THR A 259 8.10 5.04 -4.43
CA THR A 259 9.44 4.68 -3.96
C THR A 259 9.56 3.18 -3.80
N ASN A 260 10.60 2.57 -4.37
CA ASN A 260 10.93 1.19 -4.04
C ASN A 260 11.67 1.14 -2.69
N THR A 261 10.98 0.68 -1.66
CA THR A 261 11.49 0.52 -0.29
C THR A 261 12.08 -0.88 -0.04
N GLY A 262 11.94 -1.80 -0.99
CA GLY A 262 12.46 -3.16 -0.89
C GLY A 262 13.91 -3.30 -1.33
N ASP A 263 14.47 -4.50 -1.10
CA ASP A 263 15.86 -4.85 -1.42
C ASP A 263 16.05 -5.39 -2.86
N VAL A 264 14.97 -5.46 -3.65
CA VAL A 264 14.95 -6.01 -5.01
C VAL A 264 14.32 -5.00 -5.97
N PRO A 265 14.86 -4.85 -7.20
CA PRO A 265 14.27 -3.97 -8.21
C PRO A 265 12.83 -4.38 -8.54
N ALA A 266 11.94 -3.41 -8.65
CA ALA A 266 10.57 -3.59 -9.10
C ALA A 266 10.51 -3.27 -10.60
N ASN A 267 10.09 -4.22 -11.44
CA ASN A 267 10.08 -4.07 -12.89
C ASN A 267 8.65 -3.81 -13.41
N ASP A 268 8.51 -2.94 -14.41
CA ASP A 268 7.21 -2.53 -15.00
C ASP A 268 6.17 -2.16 -13.91
N VAL A 269 6.55 -1.23 -13.03
CA VAL A 269 5.69 -0.78 -11.94
C VAL A 269 4.58 0.10 -12.48
N ARG A 270 3.34 -0.23 -12.11
CA ARG A 270 2.14 0.55 -12.44
C ARG A 270 1.27 0.73 -11.23
N LEU A 271 0.70 1.91 -11.11
CA LEU A 271 -0.26 2.26 -10.07
C LEU A 271 -1.66 2.34 -10.67
N GLU A 272 -2.65 1.80 -9.97
CA GLU A 272 -4.06 1.97 -10.31
C GLU A 272 -4.85 2.43 -9.08
N ILE A 273 -5.48 3.61 -9.16
CA ILE A 273 -6.43 4.10 -8.17
C ILE A 273 -7.82 4.01 -8.78
N VAL A 274 -8.75 3.34 -8.12
CA VAL A 274 -10.13 3.17 -8.60
C VAL A 274 -11.08 3.72 -7.56
N ALA A 275 -11.85 4.73 -7.94
CA ALA A 275 -12.87 5.36 -7.11
C ALA A 275 -14.23 5.28 -7.80
N PRO A 276 -15.33 4.96 -7.10
CA PRO A 276 -16.66 5.02 -7.70
C PRO A 276 -17.10 6.48 -7.84
N VAL A 277 -17.80 6.78 -8.93
CA VAL A 277 -18.35 8.14 -9.16
C VAL A 277 -19.41 8.44 -8.09
N GLY A 278 -19.35 9.63 -7.48
CA GLY A 278 -20.36 10.08 -6.50
C GLY A 278 -19.97 9.95 -5.02
N HIS A 279 -18.75 9.51 -4.68
CA HIS A 279 -18.26 9.43 -3.29
C HIS A 279 -17.68 10.75 -2.74
N GLY A 280 -18.18 11.90 -3.19
CA GLY A 280 -17.82 13.21 -2.62
C GLY A 280 -16.51 13.82 -3.10
N PHE A 281 -15.77 13.17 -4.01
CA PHE A 281 -14.63 13.75 -4.71
C PHE A 281 -14.62 13.39 -6.20
N ASN A 282 -13.92 14.19 -7.02
CA ASN A 282 -13.76 14.03 -8.46
C ASN A 282 -12.27 14.16 -8.82
N LEU A 283 -11.82 13.41 -9.82
CA LEU A 283 -10.43 13.40 -10.29
C LEU A 283 -10.41 14.02 -11.67
N ALA A 284 -9.59 15.02 -11.95
CA ALA A 284 -9.55 15.71 -13.23
C ALA A 284 -8.12 15.73 -13.79
N ASP A 285 -8.01 15.66 -15.11
CA ASP A 285 -6.74 15.89 -15.80
C ASP A 285 -6.50 17.41 -15.91
N ALA A 286 -5.25 17.83 -16.06
CA ALA A 286 -4.94 19.25 -16.28
C ALA A 286 -5.69 19.83 -17.50
N SER A 287 -5.95 19.02 -18.53
CA SER A 287 -6.74 19.42 -19.70
C SER A 287 -8.24 19.59 -19.45
N GLU A 288 -8.76 19.12 -18.33
CA GLU A 288 -10.18 19.29 -17.94
C GLU A 288 -10.39 20.54 -17.07
N ILE A 289 -9.32 21.15 -16.57
CA ILE A 289 -9.38 22.40 -15.81
C ILE A 289 -9.58 23.56 -16.81
N PRO A 290 -10.59 24.42 -16.61
CA PRO A 290 -10.80 25.56 -17.50
C PRO A 290 -9.62 26.53 -17.43
N ASP A 291 -9.16 26.99 -18.59
CA ASP A 291 -8.27 28.14 -18.71
C ASP A 291 -9.00 29.42 -18.23
N GLU A 292 -8.24 30.44 -17.83
CA GLU A 292 -8.79 31.76 -17.55
C GLU A 292 -9.58 32.28 -18.78
N PRO A 293 -10.83 32.70 -18.61
CA PRO A 293 -11.65 33.13 -19.74
C PRO A 293 -11.22 34.50 -20.25
N GLU A 294 -11.23 34.67 -21.56
CA GLU A 294 -10.97 35.95 -22.22
C GLU A 294 -12.29 36.58 -22.70
N ARG A 295 -12.43 37.91 -22.56
CA ARG A 295 -13.57 38.67 -23.12
C ARG A 295 -13.66 38.57 -24.64
N ARG A 296 -12.53 38.35 -25.33
CA ARG A 296 -12.48 38.13 -26.78
C ARG A 296 -11.70 36.85 -27.08
N LYS A 297 -12.36 35.88 -27.71
CA LYS A 297 -11.74 34.61 -28.14
C LYS A 297 -11.08 34.80 -29.50
N CYS A 298 -9.78 34.52 -29.58
CA CYS A 298 -9.10 34.42 -30.87
C CYS A 298 -9.40 33.08 -31.55
N LEU A 299 -9.71 33.09 -32.85
CA LEU A 299 -10.04 31.87 -33.61
C LEU A 299 -8.88 30.86 -33.67
N LEU A 300 -7.63 31.30 -33.53
CA LEU A 300 -6.45 30.44 -33.52
C LEU A 300 -6.18 29.80 -32.15
N SER A 301 -6.62 30.42 -31.06
CA SER A 301 -6.50 29.90 -29.69
C SER A 301 -7.77 29.20 -29.20
N SER A 302 -8.71 28.91 -30.11
CA SER A 302 -9.94 28.17 -29.81
C SER A 302 -9.64 26.83 -29.11
N PRO A 303 -10.47 26.41 -28.13
CA PRO A 303 -10.34 25.12 -27.46
C PRO A 303 -10.25 23.94 -28.44
N ALA A 304 -10.88 24.02 -29.61
CA ALA A 304 -10.80 22.99 -30.65
C ALA A 304 -9.39 22.83 -31.27
N MET A 305 -8.56 23.88 -31.24
CA MET A 305 -7.16 23.87 -31.70
C MET A 305 -6.19 23.59 -30.53
N LYS A 306 -6.50 24.05 -29.30
CA LYS A 306 -5.74 23.73 -28.07
C LYS A 306 -5.88 22.25 -27.67
N ASN A 307 -7.08 21.68 -27.80
CA ASN A 307 -7.39 20.27 -27.49
C ASN A 307 -6.88 19.28 -28.54
N LEU A 308 -6.11 19.74 -29.53
CA LEU A 308 -5.26 18.88 -30.36
C LEU A 308 -4.01 18.44 -29.56
N HIS A 309 -4.18 18.05 -28.30
CA HIS A 309 -3.17 17.34 -27.54
C HIS A 309 -3.01 15.96 -28.17
N LEU A 310 -2.08 15.87 -29.13
CA LEU A 310 -1.50 14.62 -29.57
C LEU A 310 -1.01 13.91 -28.32
N ARG A 311 -1.76 12.87 -27.88
CA ARG A 311 -1.32 11.98 -26.80
C ARG A 311 0.15 11.64 -27.05
N PRO A 312 1.05 11.85 -26.07
CA PRO A 312 2.46 11.57 -26.27
C PRO A 312 2.62 10.15 -26.81
N ALA A 313 3.33 10.00 -27.94
CA ALA A 313 3.54 8.68 -28.55
C ALA A 313 4.35 7.75 -27.62
N LEU A 314 5.05 8.32 -26.63
CA LEU A 314 5.83 7.62 -25.62
C LEU A 314 5.34 8.03 -24.22
N ARG A 315 4.95 7.04 -23.41
CA ARG A 315 4.72 7.24 -21.97
C ARG A 315 6.07 7.29 -21.26
N HIS A 316 6.33 8.32 -20.48
CA HIS A 316 7.52 8.39 -19.62
C HIS A 316 7.20 7.85 -18.21
N ALA A 317 8.25 7.62 -17.42
CA ALA A 317 8.07 7.27 -16.02
C ALA A 317 7.36 8.42 -15.28
N GLY A 318 6.31 8.10 -14.53
CA GLY A 318 5.45 9.05 -13.85
C GLY A 318 4.22 9.47 -14.64
N TYR A 319 4.05 9.03 -15.90
CA TYR A 319 2.91 9.41 -16.72
C TYR A 319 1.58 9.02 -16.07
N VAL A 320 0.69 10.00 -15.89
CA VAL A 320 -0.66 9.81 -15.33
C VAL A 320 -1.67 9.76 -16.47
N LYS A 321 -2.57 8.78 -16.39
CA LYS A 321 -3.72 8.65 -17.28
C LYS A 321 -5.00 8.51 -16.46
N ILE A 322 -5.96 9.38 -16.73
CA ILE A 322 -7.27 9.34 -16.07
C ILE A 322 -8.30 8.84 -17.09
N ASP A 323 -8.94 7.71 -16.78
CA ASP A 323 -10.08 7.20 -17.53
C ASP A 323 -11.34 7.34 -16.66
N LYS A 324 -12.35 8.05 -17.19
CA LYS A 324 -13.65 8.21 -16.56
C LYS A 324 -14.70 7.44 -17.34
N ASN A 325 -15.53 6.69 -16.62
CA ASN A 325 -16.74 6.10 -17.14
C ASN A 325 -17.90 6.36 -16.17
N ASP A 326 -19.14 6.10 -16.60
CA ASP A 326 -20.35 6.46 -15.82
C ASP A 326 -20.41 5.81 -14.43
N GLN A 327 -19.58 4.80 -14.16
CA GLN A 327 -19.57 4.04 -12.91
C GLN A 327 -18.31 4.26 -12.06
N HIS A 328 -17.15 4.53 -12.68
CA HIS A 328 -15.87 4.59 -11.97
C HIS A 328 -14.95 5.68 -12.55
N MET A 329 -14.03 6.15 -11.72
CA MET A 329 -12.89 6.94 -12.15
C MET A 329 -11.64 6.10 -11.88
N LYS A 330 -10.82 5.92 -12.91
CA LYS A 330 -9.58 5.16 -12.84
C LYS A 330 -8.40 6.07 -13.14
N VAL A 331 -7.45 6.14 -12.22
CA VAL A 331 -6.14 6.77 -12.44
C VAL A 331 -5.11 5.68 -12.60
N GLU A 332 -4.48 5.64 -13.76
CA GLU A 332 -3.35 4.76 -14.07
C GLU A 332 -2.07 5.58 -14.08
N VAL A 333 -1.02 5.09 -13.42
CA VAL A 333 0.29 5.73 -13.42
C VAL A 333 1.34 4.72 -13.85
N ASP A 334 2.11 5.05 -14.89
CA ASP A 334 3.20 4.21 -15.38
C ASP A 334 4.53 4.67 -14.76
N CYS A 335 5.10 3.87 -13.85
CA CYS A 335 6.35 4.20 -13.16
C CYS A 335 7.59 3.54 -13.78
N GLY A 336 7.41 2.49 -14.59
CA GLY A 336 8.50 1.75 -15.23
C GLY A 336 9.36 0.98 -14.22
N ASP A 337 10.66 0.89 -14.47
CA ASP A 337 11.59 0.10 -13.66
C ASP A 337 12.19 0.92 -12.49
N LEU A 338 11.95 0.43 -11.26
CA LEU A 338 12.33 1.05 -10.00
C LEU A 338 13.39 0.21 -9.26
N GLN A 339 14.63 0.67 -9.25
CA GLN A 339 15.70 0.09 -8.42
C GLN A 339 15.44 0.31 -6.91
N PRO A 340 16.01 -0.51 -6.02
CA PRO A 340 15.95 -0.27 -4.56
C PRO A 340 16.35 1.15 -4.18
N GLY A 341 15.51 1.84 -3.42
CA GLY A 341 15.69 3.23 -2.99
C GLY A 341 15.40 4.29 -4.06
N ARG A 342 15.10 3.91 -5.31
CA ARG A 342 14.75 4.86 -6.36
C ARG A 342 13.33 5.41 -6.15
N LYS A 343 13.17 6.69 -6.47
CA LYS A 343 11.89 7.40 -6.48
C LYS A 343 11.49 7.76 -7.91
N VAL A 344 10.19 7.70 -8.18
CA VAL A 344 9.56 8.24 -9.39
C VAL A 344 8.46 9.19 -8.95
N TRP A 345 8.55 10.43 -9.41
CA TRP A 345 7.51 11.44 -9.21
C TRP A 345 6.51 11.33 -10.35
N THR A 346 5.23 11.32 -10.03
CA THR A 346 4.18 11.27 -11.06
C THR A 346 4.02 12.64 -11.70
N ASP A 347 3.37 12.67 -12.86
CA ASP A 347 2.71 13.89 -13.33
C ASP A 347 1.66 14.32 -12.32
N THR A 348 1.32 15.59 -12.39
CA THR A 348 0.29 16.16 -11.54
C THR A 348 -1.08 15.88 -12.12
N PHE A 349 -2.04 15.71 -11.24
CA PHE A 349 -3.45 15.60 -11.57
C PHE A 349 -4.27 16.33 -10.53
N HIS A 350 -5.50 16.63 -10.87
CA HIS A 350 -6.35 17.48 -10.05
C HIS A 350 -7.37 16.64 -9.27
N ILE A 351 -7.63 17.03 -8.03
CA ILE A 351 -8.69 16.43 -7.20
C ILE A 351 -9.62 17.55 -6.74
N GLY A 352 -10.91 17.39 -6.95
CA GLY A 352 -11.97 18.26 -6.41
C GLY A 352 -12.74 17.55 -5.31
N ILE A 353 -12.92 18.20 -4.16
CA ILE A 353 -13.61 17.62 -3.00
C ILE A 353 -14.76 18.54 -2.61
N GLY A 354 -16.00 18.03 -2.70
CA GLY A 354 -17.20 18.85 -2.51
C GLY A 354 -17.70 18.96 -1.07
N ASN A 355 -17.24 18.10 -0.16
CA ASN A 355 -17.71 18.07 1.23
C ASN A 355 -16.56 17.84 2.20
N SER A 356 -16.62 18.46 3.38
CA SER A 356 -15.65 18.21 4.46
C SER A 356 -15.74 16.77 4.96
N GLY A 357 -14.59 16.16 5.23
CA GLY A 357 -14.50 14.79 5.73
C GLY A 357 -13.15 14.12 5.46
N GLU A 358 -13.01 12.91 6.01
CA GLU A 358 -11.88 12.03 5.70
C GLU A 358 -12.19 11.25 4.41
N ILE A 359 -11.36 11.46 3.39
CA ILE A 359 -11.45 10.76 2.11
C ILE A 359 -10.27 9.80 2.00
N GLU A 360 -10.58 8.55 1.67
CA GLU A 360 -9.59 7.49 1.54
C GLU A 360 -9.45 7.08 0.06
N LEU A 361 -8.29 7.37 -0.53
CA LEU A 361 -7.93 6.95 -1.89
C LEU A 361 -7.26 5.58 -1.82
N LYS A 362 -7.95 4.56 -2.30
CA LYS A 362 -7.45 3.18 -2.36
C LYS A 362 -6.93 2.86 -3.75
N GLY A 363 -5.76 2.25 -3.80
CA GLY A 363 -5.16 1.82 -5.05
C GLY A 363 -4.39 0.52 -4.93
N ARG A 364 -3.92 0.05 -6.08
CA ARG A 364 -3.14 -1.16 -6.25
C ARG A 364 -1.86 -0.84 -7.02
N ILE A 365 -0.78 -1.49 -6.62
CA ILE A 365 0.51 -1.45 -7.29
C ILE A 365 0.72 -2.80 -7.96
N PHE A 366 1.01 -2.75 -9.25
CA PHE A 366 1.37 -3.88 -10.08
C PHE A 366 2.84 -3.79 -10.43
N ALA A 367 3.54 -4.92 -10.44
CA ALA A 367 4.90 -5.03 -10.96
C ALA A 367 5.12 -6.47 -11.44
N ALA A 368 5.97 -6.68 -12.45
CA ALA A 368 6.20 -8.00 -13.04
C ALA A 368 6.74 -9.03 -12.05
N ASN A 369 7.43 -8.58 -11.00
CA ASN A 369 8.03 -9.42 -9.96
C ASN A 369 7.24 -9.42 -8.63
N LEU A 370 6.04 -8.83 -8.60
CA LEU A 370 5.10 -8.97 -7.49
C LEU A 370 4.19 -10.18 -7.72
N ALA A 371 4.10 -11.09 -6.74
CA ALA A 371 3.26 -12.28 -6.86
C ALA A 371 1.76 -11.97 -6.80
N LYS A 372 1.39 -10.88 -6.12
CA LYS A 372 0.05 -10.32 -6.05
C LYS A 372 0.17 -8.79 -6.08
N PRO A 373 -0.84 -8.06 -6.56
CA PRO A 373 -0.86 -6.61 -6.48
C PRO A 373 -0.75 -6.16 -5.01
N GLN A 374 0.10 -5.18 -4.75
CA GLN A 374 0.24 -4.59 -3.41
C GLN A 374 -0.81 -3.49 -3.26
N GLU A 375 -1.62 -3.53 -2.20
CA GLU A 375 -2.62 -2.49 -1.94
C GLU A 375 -2.01 -1.32 -1.18
N PHE A 376 -2.46 -0.10 -1.48
CA PHE A 376 -2.10 1.10 -0.74
C PHE A 376 -3.34 1.97 -0.50
N SER A 377 -3.25 2.79 0.54
CA SER A 377 -4.30 3.74 0.92
C SER A 377 -3.66 5.07 1.27
N LEU A 378 -4.22 6.14 0.72
CA LEU A 378 -3.85 7.52 1.00
C LEU A 378 -5.05 8.24 1.61
N LYS A 379 -4.82 9.08 2.62
CA LYS A 379 -5.89 9.77 3.34
C LYS A 379 -5.82 11.28 3.14
N ILE A 380 -6.96 11.88 2.82
CA ILE A 380 -7.11 13.32 2.67
C ILE A 380 -8.12 13.77 3.72
N ASN A 381 -7.70 14.64 4.63
CA ASN A 381 -8.58 15.28 5.59
C ASN A 381 -9.02 16.62 4.99
N ALA A 382 -10.24 16.65 4.44
CA ALA A 382 -10.78 17.83 3.77
C ALA A 382 -11.61 18.70 4.72
N ASP A 383 -11.30 19.99 4.74
CA ASP A 383 -12.07 21.06 5.35
C ASP A 383 -12.54 22.02 4.23
N ILE A 384 -13.80 21.87 3.85
CA ILE A 384 -14.44 22.60 2.76
C ILE A 384 -15.31 23.70 3.35
N GLN A 385 -14.95 24.96 3.04
CA GLN A 385 -15.75 26.11 3.41
C GLN A 385 -16.84 26.33 2.37
N HIS A 386 -18.10 26.38 2.81
CA HIS A 386 -19.22 26.69 1.92
C HIS A 386 -19.48 28.19 1.94
N THR A 387 -19.36 28.82 0.77
CA THR A 387 -19.62 30.24 0.54
C THR A 387 -20.59 30.40 -0.63
N SER A 388 -21.09 31.61 -0.84
CA SER A 388 -21.92 31.96 -1.98
C SER A 388 -21.43 33.27 -2.56
N MET A 389 -21.42 33.38 -3.88
CA MET A 389 -21.04 34.60 -4.60
C MET A 389 -22.26 35.29 -5.20
N THR A 390 -22.28 36.62 -5.12
CA THR A 390 -23.28 37.47 -5.76
C THR A 390 -22.85 37.91 -7.16
N LEU A 391 -23.78 38.38 -7.99
CA LEU A 391 -23.46 38.90 -9.33
C LEU A 391 -22.49 40.10 -9.28
N ASP A 392 -22.66 40.99 -8.30
CA ASP A 392 -21.79 42.16 -8.13
C ASP A 392 -20.34 41.74 -7.80
N GLU A 393 -20.17 40.70 -6.98
CA GLU A 393 -18.85 40.14 -6.65
C GLU A 393 -18.22 39.44 -7.87
N LEU A 394 -19.00 38.71 -8.66
CA LEU A 394 -18.52 38.08 -9.90
C LEU A 394 -18.04 39.14 -10.91
N PHE A 395 -18.74 40.27 -11.03
CA PHE A 395 -18.32 41.38 -11.90
C PHE A 395 -17.10 42.12 -11.36
N ALA A 396 -16.95 42.22 -10.04
CA ALA A 396 -15.76 42.84 -9.45
C ALA A 396 -14.46 42.04 -9.71
N LEU A 397 -14.55 40.72 -9.96
CA LEU A 397 -13.39 39.91 -10.35
C LEU A 397 -12.86 40.28 -11.74
N ASP A 398 -13.76 40.62 -12.66
CA ASP A 398 -13.43 41.11 -14.00
C ASP A 398 -12.74 42.48 -13.96
N GLU A 399 -13.18 43.39 -13.07
CA GLU A 399 -12.56 44.71 -12.89
C GLU A 399 -11.14 44.64 -12.30
N ASN A 400 -10.89 43.71 -11.37
CA ASN A 400 -9.55 43.52 -10.77
C ASN A 400 -8.53 42.93 -11.76
N ASN A 401 -8.97 42.10 -12.70
CA ASN A 401 -8.09 41.52 -13.73
C ASN A 401 -7.72 42.52 -14.84
N GLU A 402 -8.39 43.67 -14.96
CA GLU A 402 -8.00 44.75 -15.89
C GLU A 402 -6.90 45.68 -15.34
N GLU A 403 -6.59 45.64 -14.04
CA GLU A 403 -5.56 46.48 -13.39
C GLU A 403 -4.17 45.82 -13.26
N GLU A 404 -4.04 44.52 -13.54
CA GLU A 404 -2.76 43.78 -13.68
C GLU A 404 -2.29 43.68 -15.13
#